data_AF-A0AA39IYT3-F1
#
_entry.id   AF-A0AA39IYT3-F1
#
_cell.length_a   1.000
_cell.length_b   1.000
_cell.length_c   1.000
_cell.angle_alpha   90.00
_cell.angle_beta   90.00
_cell.angle_gamma   90.00
#
_symmetry.space_group_name_H-M   'P 1'
#
loop_
_entity.id
_entity.type
_entity.pdbx_description
1 polymer ?
#
loop_
_entity_poly.entity_id
_entity_poly.type
_entity_poly.pdbx_seq_one_letter_code
_entity_poly.pdbx_strand_id
1 'polypeptide(L)'
;MRRKNRKGLPFAFVSFGTADQAFIAKKKLHGTTVNFKKISVKYKEYKEVPVKEQKRTDGGKEAELPPSPEVPTAKVQQTPTTSDAGACTKHIVIDGKISDQWVEMWKNEADTSKTQLVEARGHVVVVEEQLQLLKVERDQKLAEIQSLKEQNLKLKEVQEDNAKLQVEINDLKRKLELSESRKKILEMQADAPMWQEAKKKREAAEKKAEAERKRKAELEESKRKVREIQEAEARRKKAEEAAKKKEQERKEREQREEQKRKKEAEAQRKKEEEAAKKREQERKEREEREDQERKQEQARREREWREATIKERARLKRRAHSLWGLREWSNTRALERVQTLMDEFETTKFSESQPATFEIIPWPVLTDPLLLKVEHIDWAGVEEFFAMARVELTVAEYKKMVEKLHKMFHPDRWRARAILKTVFDEFLSHTLEEAGNTVSQAMTPLWRASKTL
;
A
#
# COMPACT_ATOMS: atom_id res chain seq x y z
N MET A 1 3.80 17.84 -1.21
CA MET A 1 5.10 18.50 -1.51
C MET A 1 5.95 17.56 -2.35
N ARG A 2 6.26 17.90 -3.61
CA ARG A 2 7.22 17.15 -4.45
C ARG A 2 8.57 17.88 -4.42
N ARG A 3 9.62 17.25 -3.88
CA ARG A 3 10.99 17.76 -3.98
C ARG A 3 11.69 17.07 -5.16
N LYS A 4 11.97 17.83 -6.22
CA LYS A 4 12.92 17.44 -7.26
C LYS A 4 14.20 18.28 -7.07
N ASN A 5 15.33 17.59 -7.03
CA ASN A 5 16.69 18.12 -6.93
C ASN A 5 17.05 19.03 -8.12
N ARG A 6 16.74 20.31 -8.01
CA ARG A 6 17.43 21.40 -8.70
C ARG A 6 17.63 22.51 -7.68
N LYS A 7 18.72 23.28 -7.78
CA LYS A 7 19.04 24.46 -6.95
C LYS A 7 17.84 25.42 -6.92
N GLY A 8 16.91 25.15 -6.02
CA GLY A 8 15.57 25.68 -6.04
C GLY A 8 15.54 27.01 -5.34
N LEU A 9 14.92 28.00 -5.99
CA LEU A 9 14.61 29.28 -5.40
C LEU A 9 13.92 29.09 -4.03
N PRO A 10 14.18 29.96 -3.03
CA PRO A 10 13.79 29.77 -1.64
C PRO A 10 12.28 30.02 -1.37
N PHE A 11 11.41 29.65 -2.30
CA PHE A 11 9.97 29.80 -2.17
C PHE A 11 9.22 28.53 -2.59
N ALA A 12 8.04 28.34 -2.00
CA ALA A 12 7.12 27.26 -2.34
C ALA A 12 5.71 27.85 -2.51
N PHE A 13 4.91 27.25 -3.40
CA PHE A 13 3.50 27.55 -3.55
C PHE A 13 2.67 26.50 -2.82
N VAL A 14 1.65 26.94 -2.09
CA VAL A 14 0.70 26.09 -1.38
C VAL A 14 -0.71 26.51 -1.82
N SER A 15 -1.49 25.56 -2.33
CA SER A 15 -2.90 25.75 -2.66
C SER A 15 -3.78 25.20 -1.53
N PHE A 16 -4.87 25.90 -1.25
CA PHE A 16 -5.87 25.50 -0.25
C PHE A 16 -7.21 25.28 -0.94
N GLY A 17 -8.07 24.44 -0.35
CA GLY A 17 -9.39 24.14 -0.92
C GLY A 17 -10.37 25.29 -0.80
N THR A 18 -10.18 26.17 0.19
CA THR A 18 -11.03 27.34 0.44
C THR A 18 -10.19 28.57 0.78
N ALA A 19 -10.76 29.77 0.58
CA ALA A 19 -10.12 31.04 0.91
C ALA A 19 -9.84 31.17 2.43
N ASP A 20 -10.75 30.69 3.27
CA ASP A 20 -10.60 30.74 4.73
C ASP A 20 -9.41 29.92 5.21
N GLN A 21 -9.18 28.74 4.63
CA GLN A 21 -8.01 27.91 4.94
C GLN A 21 -6.70 28.64 4.59
N ALA A 22 -6.67 29.32 3.43
CA ALA A 22 -5.51 30.12 3.03
C ALA A 22 -5.29 31.30 3.99
N PHE A 23 -6.36 31.93 4.47
CA PHE A 23 -6.30 33.04 5.42
C PHE A 23 -5.78 32.61 6.80
N ILE A 24 -6.34 31.55 7.35
CA ILE A 24 -5.89 30.98 8.63
C ILE A 24 -4.42 30.55 8.53
N ALA A 25 -4.03 29.91 7.43
CA ALA A 25 -2.65 29.47 7.21
C ALA A 25 -1.68 30.66 7.14
N LYS A 26 -2.01 31.73 6.40
CA LYS A 26 -1.18 32.93 6.33
C LYS A 26 -1.02 33.57 7.72
N LYS A 27 -2.12 33.73 8.47
CA LYS A 27 -2.11 34.34 9.81
C LYS A 27 -1.23 33.56 10.80
N LYS A 28 -1.24 32.22 10.72
CA LYS A 28 -0.44 31.37 11.61
C LYS A 28 1.02 31.23 11.19
N LEU A 29 1.31 31.20 9.89
CA LEU A 29 2.65 30.87 9.40
C LEU A 29 3.50 32.10 9.11
N HIS A 30 2.92 33.25 8.77
CA HIS A 30 3.70 34.45 8.47
C HIS A 30 4.51 34.91 9.68
N GLY A 31 5.83 35.02 9.53
CA GLY A 31 6.75 35.44 10.61
C GLY A 31 7.24 34.30 11.51
N THR A 32 6.73 33.08 11.36
CA THR A 32 7.25 31.91 12.09
C THR A 32 8.67 31.55 11.64
N THR A 33 9.44 30.90 12.52
CA THR A 33 10.82 30.52 12.25
C THR A 33 10.89 29.04 11.86
N VAL A 34 11.42 28.75 10.67
CA VAL A 34 11.68 27.38 10.20
C VAL A 34 13.15 27.27 9.85
N ASN A 35 13.87 26.32 10.45
CA ASN A 35 15.32 26.17 10.29
C ASN A 35 16.09 27.50 10.49
N PHE A 36 15.79 28.20 11.59
CA PHE A 36 16.39 29.49 11.97
C PHE A 36 16.14 30.66 10.99
N LYS A 37 15.23 30.50 10.02
CA LYS A 37 14.84 31.57 9.09
C LYS A 37 13.37 31.92 9.28
N LYS A 38 13.06 33.22 9.38
CA LYS A 38 11.67 33.71 9.39
C LYS A 38 11.06 33.51 8.00
N ILE A 39 9.90 32.89 7.93
CA ILE A 39 9.18 32.68 6.67
C ILE A 39 8.22 33.85 6.39
N SER A 40 8.19 34.32 5.14
CA SER A 40 7.24 35.34 4.66
C SER A 40 6.19 34.70 3.77
N VAL A 41 4.92 34.78 4.18
CA VAL A 41 3.78 34.23 3.42
C VAL A 41 3.01 35.38 2.79
N LYS A 42 2.86 35.35 1.46
CA LYS A 42 2.10 36.35 0.67
C LYS A 42 1.02 35.64 -0.15
N TYR A 43 -0.11 36.32 -0.37
CA TYR A 43 -1.08 35.86 -1.35
C TYR A 43 -0.54 36.09 -2.75
N LYS A 44 -0.80 35.15 -3.65
CA LYS A 44 -0.51 35.31 -5.06
C LYS A 44 -1.77 35.82 -5.73
N GLU A 45 -1.81 37.09 -6.05
CA GLU A 45 -2.84 37.63 -6.94
C GLU A 45 -2.59 37.04 -8.33
N TYR A 46 -3.53 36.23 -8.79
CA TYR A 46 -3.58 35.86 -10.19
C TYR A 46 -4.06 37.09 -10.94
N LYS A 47 -3.14 37.84 -11.54
CA LYS A 47 -3.53 38.73 -12.63
C LYS A 47 -4.06 37.81 -13.73
N GLU A 48 -5.36 37.90 -14.00
CA GLU A 48 -5.97 37.31 -15.19
C GLU A 48 -5.15 37.81 -16.37
N VAL A 49 -4.38 36.91 -16.98
CA VAL A 49 -3.68 37.24 -18.22
C VAL A 49 -4.79 37.31 -19.26
N PRO A 50 -5.04 38.49 -19.88
CA PRO A 50 -6.04 38.57 -20.93
C PRO A 50 -5.66 37.54 -22.00
N VAL A 51 -6.58 36.61 -22.26
CA VAL A 51 -6.45 35.58 -23.28
C VAL A 51 -6.25 36.31 -24.60
N LYS A 52 -5.01 36.39 -25.07
CA LYS A 52 -4.74 36.82 -26.44
C LYS A 52 -5.33 35.73 -27.34
N GLU A 53 -6.40 36.07 -28.05
CA GLU A 53 -6.91 35.28 -29.17
C GLU A 53 -5.74 34.90 -30.07
N GLN A 54 -5.40 33.62 -30.06
CA GLN A 54 -4.47 33.04 -31.01
C GLN A 54 -5.16 33.05 -32.37
N LYS A 55 -4.85 34.09 -33.15
CA LYS A 55 -5.09 34.16 -34.59
C LYS A 55 -4.44 32.92 -35.22
N ARG A 56 -5.27 31.93 -35.56
CA ARG A 56 -4.86 30.79 -36.39
C ARG A 56 -4.49 31.33 -37.76
N THR A 57 -3.22 31.21 -38.11
CA THR A 57 -2.76 31.30 -39.49
C THR A 57 -2.96 29.93 -40.13
N ASP A 58 -3.88 29.88 -41.09
CA ASP A 58 -4.08 28.76 -41.99
C ASP A 58 -2.80 28.48 -42.79
N GLY A 59 -2.44 27.20 -42.85
CA GLY A 59 -1.35 26.65 -43.66
C GLY A 59 -1.62 25.16 -43.83
N GLY A 60 -2.26 24.82 -44.95
CA GLY A 60 -2.98 23.57 -45.17
C GLY A 60 -2.15 22.30 -45.27
N LYS A 61 -2.89 21.19 -45.12
CA LYS A 61 -2.75 19.98 -45.95
C LYS A 61 -4.05 19.19 -45.83
N GLU A 62 -4.79 19.17 -46.93
CA GLU A 62 -5.95 18.31 -47.16
C GLU A 62 -5.58 16.85 -46.93
N ALA A 63 -6.34 16.22 -46.05
CA ALA A 63 -6.58 14.79 -46.09
C ALA A 63 -8.09 14.63 -46.13
N GLU A 64 -8.59 14.17 -47.27
CA GLU A 64 -9.98 13.81 -47.49
C GLU A 64 -10.44 12.79 -46.44
N LEU A 65 -11.48 13.15 -45.71
CA LEU A 65 -12.34 12.25 -44.94
C LEU A 65 -13.75 12.29 -45.54
N PRO A 66 -14.50 11.17 -45.46
CA PRO A 66 -15.73 10.95 -46.20
C PRO A 66 -16.88 11.87 -45.75
N PRO A 67 -17.90 12.09 -46.60
CA PRO A 67 -19.04 12.93 -46.29
C PRO A 67 -19.78 12.39 -45.06
N SER A 68 -19.88 13.25 -44.04
CA SER A 68 -20.72 13.02 -42.86
C SER A 68 -22.19 13.13 -43.27
N PRO A 69 -23.09 12.27 -42.76
CA PRO A 69 -24.48 12.24 -43.15
C PRO A 69 -25.22 13.52 -42.76
N GLU A 70 -26.05 13.99 -43.69
CA GLU A 70 -26.96 15.11 -43.54
C GLU A 70 -27.82 14.95 -42.28
N VAL A 71 -27.71 15.92 -41.38
CA VAL A 71 -28.67 16.11 -40.30
C VAL A 71 -29.98 16.57 -40.93
N PRO A 72 -31.10 15.85 -40.78
CA PRO A 72 -32.38 16.34 -41.23
C PRO A 72 -32.75 17.55 -40.37
N THR A 73 -32.84 18.70 -41.02
CA THR A 73 -33.57 19.86 -40.53
C THR A 73 -35.00 19.43 -40.24
N ALA A 74 -35.32 19.26 -38.96
CA ALA A 74 -36.67 19.06 -38.50
C ALA A 74 -37.49 20.29 -38.88
N LYS A 75 -38.25 20.17 -39.97
CA LYS A 75 -39.42 21.01 -40.24
C LYS A 75 -40.29 20.95 -39.00
N VAL A 76 -40.51 22.13 -38.41
CA VAL A 76 -41.60 22.40 -37.48
C VAL A 76 -42.89 22.06 -38.21
N GLN A 77 -43.35 20.82 -38.05
CA GLN A 77 -44.70 20.41 -38.41
C GLN A 77 -45.64 21.07 -37.41
N GLN A 78 -46.38 22.04 -37.92
CA GLN A 78 -47.63 22.48 -37.32
C GLN A 78 -48.49 21.24 -37.08
N THR A 79 -48.72 20.94 -35.81
CA THR A 79 -49.72 19.96 -35.40
C THR A 79 -51.11 20.47 -35.81
N PRO A 80 -51.96 19.62 -36.41
CA PRO A 80 -53.35 19.97 -36.66
C PRO A 80 -54.06 20.18 -35.32
N THR A 81 -54.55 21.40 -35.12
CA THR A 81 -55.57 21.77 -34.15
C THR A 81 -56.77 20.84 -34.34
N THR A 82 -56.83 19.79 -33.52
CA THR A 82 -58.06 19.03 -33.31
C THR A 82 -58.95 19.91 -32.44
N SER A 83 -59.90 20.54 -33.12
CA SER A 83 -61.14 21.07 -32.57
C SER A 83 -61.88 19.91 -31.91
N ASP A 84 -61.61 19.67 -30.62
CA ASP A 84 -62.57 19.00 -29.76
C ASP A 84 -63.11 20.04 -28.80
N ALA A 85 -64.33 20.46 -29.09
CA ALA A 85 -65.10 21.43 -28.34
C ALA A 85 -65.47 20.81 -26.99
N GLY A 86 -64.52 20.82 -26.06
CA GLY A 86 -64.79 20.67 -24.64
C GLY A 86 -65.74 21.80 -24.23
N ALA A 87 -66.97 21.42 -23.92
CA ALA A 87 -68.03 22.29 -23.46
C ALA A 87 -67.52 23.24 -22.36
N CYS A 88 -67.26 24.48 -22.76
CA CYS A 88 -67.07 25.59 -21.85
C CYS A 88 -68.41 25.78 -21.12
N THR A 89 -68.51 25.26 -19.90
CA THR A 89 -69.53 25.61 -18.93
C THR A 89 -69.46 27.12 -18.71
N LYS A 90 -70.22 27.87 -19.52
CA LYS A 90 -70.51 29.28 -19.29
C LYS A 90 -71.13 29.38 -17.90
N HIS A 91 -70.33 29.79 -16.92
CA HIS A 91 -70.84 30.24 -15.65
C HIS A 91 -71.56 31.56 -15.91
N ILE A 92 -72.88 31.44 -15.94
CA ILE A 92 -73.80 32.55 -16.01
C ILE A 92 -73.59 33.38 -14.74
N VAL A 93 -73.04 34.59 -14.90
CA VAL A 93 -73.08 35.61 -13.85
C VAL A 93 -74.49 36.21 -13.89
N ILE A 94 -75.40 35.64 -13.09
CA ILE A 94 -76.69 36.24 -12.75
C ILE A 94 -76.48 37.11 -11.50
N ASP A 95 -76.74 38.42 -11.66
CA ASP A 95 -77.09 39.39 -10.62
C ASP A 95 -76.36 39.33 -9.27
N GLY A 96 -75.07 39.71 -9.23
CA GLY A 96 -74.42 40.34 -8.06
C GLY A 96 -74.45 39.61 -6.72
N LYS A 97 -75.00 38.40 -6.67
CA LYS A 97 -75.11 37.53 -5.51
C LYS A 97 -74.20 36.35 -5.80
N ILE A 98 -73.01 36.38 -5.20
CA ILE A 98 -72.16 35.20 -5.12
C ILE A 98 -73.04 34.09 -4.56
N SER A 99 -73.31 33.07 -5.37
CA SER A 99 -74.15 31.95 -4.94
C SER A 99 -73.56 31.39 -3.65
N ASP A 100 -74.42 31.16 -2.65
CA ASP A 100 -74.03 30.61 -1.35
C ASP A 100 -73.20 29.33 -1.48
N GLN A 101 -73.35 28.62 -2.60
CA GLN A 101 -72.57 27.44 -2.97
C GLN A 101 -71.07 27.71 -3.17
N TRP A 102 -70.67 28.87 -3.73
CA TRP A 102 -69.26 29.23 -3.88
C TRP A 102 -68.62 29.63 -2.54
N VAL A 103 -69.41 30.27 -1.67
CA VAL A 103 -68.97 30.61 -0.32
C VAL A 103 -68.72 29.34 0.51
N GLU A 104 -69.59 28.34 0.41
CA GLU A 104 -69.37 27.04 1.05
C GLU A 104 -68.15 26.31 0.49
N MET A 105 -67.96 26.31 -0.83
CA MET A 105 -66.80 25.66 -1.46
C MET A 105 -65.48 26.27 -0.99
N TRP A 106 -65.39 27.61 -0.93
CA TRP A 106 -64.19 28.28 -0.42
C TRP A 106 -63.98 28.08 1.09
N LYS A 107 -65.05 27.96 1.88
CA LYS A 107 -64.91 27.57 3.30
C LYS A 107 -64.33 26.16 3.42
N ASN A 108 -64.83 25.20 2.64
CA ASN A 108 -64.30 23.83 2.63
C ASN A 108 -62.84 23.78 2.17
N GLU A 109 -62.47 24.57 1.16
CA GLU A 109 -61.08 24.68 0.69
C GLU A 109 -60.16 25.34 1.73
N ALA A 110 -60.65 26.36 2.43
CA ALA A 110 -59.93 26.99 3.53
C ALA A 110 -59.75 26.03 4.71
N ASP A 111 -60.77 25.26 5.07
CA ASP A 111 -60.73 24.28 6.17
C ASP A 111 -59.84 23.08 5.85
N THR A 112 -59.84 22.61 4.60
CA THR A 112 -58.90 21.57 4.13
C THR A 112 -57.46 22.09 4.11
N SER A 113 -57.24 23.30 3.60
CA SER A 113 -55.91 23.94 3.63
C SER A 113 -55.41 24.14 5.07
N LYS A 114 -56.30 24.52 5.99
CA LYS A 114 -55.97 24.68 7.41
C LYS A 114 -55.59 23.35 8.05
N THR A 115 -56.32 22.27 7.74
CA THR A 115 -55.99 20.91 8.20
C THR A 115 -54.63 20.45 7.67
N GLN A 116 -54.35 20.64 6.37
CA GLN A 116 -53.05 20.32 5.77
C GLN A 116 -51.90 21.11 6.42
N LEU A 117 -52.13 22.38 6.75
CA LEU A 117 -51.13 23.22 7.40
C LEU A 117 -50.84 22.75 8.84
N VAL A 118 -51.86 22.29 9.57
CA VAL A 118 -51.68 21.68 10.90
C VAL A 118 -50.89 20.38 10.81
N GLU A 119 -51.21 19.51 9.83
CA GLU A 119 -50.49 18.25 9.59
C GLU A 119 -49.03 18.51 9.20
N ALA A 120 -48.78 19.45 8.28
CA ALA A 120 -47.43 19.86 7.89
C ALA A 120 -46.62 20.41 9.07
N ARG A 121 -47.24 21.19 9.96
CA ARG A 121 -46.60 21.63 11.21
C ARG A 121 -46.25 20.46 12.12
N GLY A 122 -47.11 19.45 12.23
CA GLY A 122 -46.83 18.22 12.95
C GLY A 122 -45.59 17.49 12.41
N HIS A 123 -45.49 17.34 11.08
CA HIS A 123 -44.31 16.73 10.46
C HIS A 123 -43.01 17.52 10.70
N VAL A 124 -43.07 18.86 10.68
CA VAL A 124 -41.89 19.69 10.97
C VAL A 124 -41.38 19.44 12.39
N VAL A 125 -42.26 19.34 13.39
CA VAL A 125 -41.88 19.04 14.78
C VAL A 125 -41.21 17.67 14.89
N VAL A 126 -41.76 16.64 14.25
CA VAL A 126 -41.16 15.29 14.24
C VAL A 126 -39.77 15.28 13.59
N VAL A 127 -39.61 15.99 12.47
CA VAL A 127 -38.30 16.11 11.80
C VAL A 127 -37.30 16.87 12.68
N GLU A 128 -37.73 17.93 13.39
CA GLU A 128 -36.89 18.65 14.33
C GLU A 128 -36.41 17.76 15.48
N GLU A 129 -37.29 16.92 16.05
CA GLU A 129 -36.95 15.95 17.08
C GLU A 129 -35.94 14.91 16.58
N GLN A 130 -36.16 14.34 15.38
CA GLN A 130 -35.20 13.42 14.77
C GLN A 130 -33.83 14.08 14.53
N LEU A 131 -33.83 15.34 14.11
CA LEU A 131 -32.60 16.10 13.88
C LEU A 131 -31.86 16.40 15.19
N GLN A 132 -32.58 16.59 16.30
CA GLN A 132 -31.98 16.71 17.63
C GLN A 132 -31.36 15.39 18.10
N LEU A 133 -32.05 14.25 17.90
CA LEU A 133 -31.51 12.92 18.23
C LEU A 133 -30.21 12.63 17.45
N LEU A 134 -30.20 12.89 16.15
CA LEU A 134 -29.00 12.71 15.31
C LEU A 134 -27.84 13.62 15.73
N LYS A 135 -28.12 14.84 16.22
CA LYS A 135 -27.08 15.73 16.77
C LYS A 135 -26.46 15.15 18.03
N VAL A 136 -27.27 14.62 18.94
CA VAL A 136 -26.78 13.98 20.18
C VAL A 136 -25.94 12.74 19.85
N GLU A 137 -26.40 11.89 18.94
CA GLU A 137 -25.65 10.71 18.50
C GLU A 137 -24.30 11.10 17.86
N ARG A 138 -24.30 12.10 16.98
CA ARG A 138 -23.06 12.63 16.38
C ARG A 138 -22.09 13.11 17.46
N ASP A 139 -22.56 13.85 18.45
CA ASP A 139 -21.70 14.40 19.50
C ASP A 139 -21.16 13.30 20.43
N GLN A 140 -21.96 12.27 20.71
CA GLN A 140 -21.51 11.05 21.40
C GLN A 140 -20.42 10.33 20.61
N LYS A 141 -20.59 10.17 19.30
CA LYS A 141 -19.57 9.56 18.43
C LYS A 141 -18.30 10.38 18.33
N LEU A 142 -18.40 11.71 18.33
CA LEU A 142 -17.23 12.58 18.39
C LEU A 142 -16.47 12.43 19.71
N ALA A 143 -17.16 12.30 20.84
CA ALA A 143 -16.55 12.02 22.14
C ALA A 143 -15.85 10.65 22.18
N GLU A 144 -16.48 9.62 21.60
CA GLU A 144 -15.90 8.27 21.46
C GLU A 144 -14.60 8.31 20.63
N ILE A 145 -14.60 9.02 19.49
CA ILE A 145 -13.42 9.22 18.65
C ILE A 145 -12.30 9.96 19.41
N GLN A 146 -12.63 10.95 20.25
CA GLN A 146 -11.65 11.66 21.06
C GLN A 146 -11.03 10.75 22.13
N SER A 147 -11.84 9.96 22.82
CA SER A 147 -11.37 8.96 23.80
C SER A 147 -10.43 7.93 23.15
N LEU A 148 -10.81 7.39 21.99
CA LEU A 148 -9.96 6.46 21.24
C LEU A 148 -8.64 7.10 20.78
N LYS A 149 -8.63 8.39 20.42
CA LYS A 149 -7.40 9.11 20.10
C LYS A 149 -6.47 9.23 21.30
N GLU A 150 -7.01 9.50 22.49
CA GLU A 150 -6.23 9.56 23.72
C GLU A 150 -5.64 8.19 24.09
N GLN A 151 -6.43 7.12 23.97
CA GLN A 151 -5.93 5.75 24.19
C GLN A 151 -4.82 5.37 23.20
N ASN A 152 -4.96 5.73 21.93
CA ASN A 152 -3.92 5.51 20.92
C ASN A 152 -2.64 6.30 21.21
N LEU A 153 -2.75 7.50 21.80
CA LEU A 153 -1.59 8.27 22.22
C LEU A 153 -0.85 7.58 23.37
N LYS A 154 -1.58 7.13 24.39
CA LYS A 154 -1.02 6.34 25.51
C LYS A 154 -0.35 5.06 25.03
N LEU A 155 -0.95 4.35 24.05
CA LEU A 155 -0.36 3.15 23.47
C LEU A 155 0.97 3.46 22.76
N LYS A 156 1.08 4.60 22.07
CA LYS A 156 2.34 5.04 21.44
C LYS A 156 3.42 5.34 22.48
N GLU A 157 3.08 6.01 23.58
CA GLU A 157 4.03 6.26 24.67
C GLU A 157 4.56 4.95 25.26
N VAL A 158 3.68 3.98 25.51
CA VAL A 158 4.07 2.62 25.97
C VAL A 158 4.96 1.91 24.94
N GLN A 159 4.70 2.06 23.65
CA GLN A 159 5.55 1.49 22.59
C GLN A 159 6.94 2.13 22.56
N GLU A 160 7.04 3.45 22.74
CA GLU A 160 8.30 4.16 22.83
C GLU A 160 9.11 3.74 24.07
N ASP A 161 8.47 3.58 25.22
CA ASP A 161 9.13 3.10 26.44
C ASP A 161 9.57 1.64 26.33
N ASN A 162 8.77 0.77 25.72
CA ASN A 162 9.19 -0.60 25.38
C ASN A 162 10.40 -0.61 24.46
N ALA A 163 10.47 0.30 23.47
CA ALA A 163 11.64 0.41 22.60
C ALA A 163 12.90 0.84 23.38
N LYS A 164 12.79 1.78 24.34
CA LYS A 164 13.90 2.19 25.21
C LYS A 164 14.37 1.03 26.10
N LEU A 165 13.44 0.30 26.72
CA LEU A 165 13.76 -0.87 27.54
C LEU A 165 14.45 -1.96 26.72
N GLN A 166 14.05 -2.17 25.46
CA GLN A 166 14.70 -3.13 24.59
C GLN A 166 16.16 -2.77 24.30
N VAL A 167 16.46 -1.48 24.12
CA VAL A 167 17.83 -0.98 23.97
C VAL A 167 18.64 -1.23 25.25
N GLU A 168 18.07 -0.93 26.42
CA GLU A 168 18.72 -1.15 27.71
C GLU A 168 19.01 -2.65 27.98
N ILE A 169 18.07 -3.53 27.65
CA ILE A 169 18.25 -4.99 27.72
C ILE A 169 19.44 -5.44 26.86
N ASN A 170 19.54 -4.92 25.63
CA ASN A 170 20.65 -5.27 24.72
C ASN A 170 22.00 -4.76 25.25
N ASP A 171 22.04 -3.55 25.82
CA ASP A 171 23.24 -3.01 26.44
C ASP A 171 23.69 -3.81 27.67
N LEU A 172 22.73 -4.24 28.51
CA LEU A 172 23.01 -5.11 29.66
C LEU A 172 23.51 -6.49 29.23
N LYS A 173 22.91 -7.10 28.19
CA LYS A 173 23.42 -8.34 27.59
C LYS A 173 24.86 -8.21 27.12
N ARG A 174 25.18 -7.13 26.40
CA ARG A 174 26.56 -6.85 25.95
C ARG A 174 27.53 -6.68 27.13
N LYS A 175 27.12 -5.98 28.19
CA LYS A 175 27.95 -5.83 29.41
C LYS A 175 28.19 -7.17 30.11
N LEU A 176 27.17 -8.05 30.14
CA LEU A 176 27.29 -9.40 30.68
C LEU A 176 28.28 -10.25 29.86
N GLU A 177 28.17 -10.26 28.53
CA GLU A 177 29.10 -10.99 27.66
C GLU A 177 30.56 -10.51 27.85
N LEU A 178 30.76 -9.21 28.04
CA LEU A 178 32.08 -8.64 28.31
C LEU A 178 32.61 -9.05 29.69
N SER A 179 31.75 -9.11 30.72
CA SER A 179 32.16 -9.53 32.06
C SER A 179 32.49 -11.03 32.10
N GLU A 180 31.72 -11.86 31.39
CA GLU A 180 31.99 -13.28 31.21
C GLU A 180 33.31 -13.50 30.46
N SER A 181 33.56 -12.73 29.39
CA SER A 181 34.83 -12.77 28.66
C SER A 181 36.02 -12.37 29.55
N ARG A 182 35.86 -11.34 30.39
CA ARG A 182 36.89 -10.93 31.36
C ARG A 182 37.15 -12.01 32.41
N LYS A 183 36.09 -12.64 32.94
CA LYS A 183 36.22 -13.76 33.89
C LYS A 183 37.01 -14.91 33.26
N LYS A 184 36.73 -15.26 32.00
CA LYS A 184 37.46 -16.29 31.26
C LYS A 184 38.94 -15.95 31.07
N ILE A 185 39.27 -14.68 30.80
CA ILE A 185 40.67 -14.24 30.70
C ILE A 185 41.38 -14.37 32.07
N LEU A 186 40.72 -13.99 33.16
CA LEU A 186 41.28 -14.11 34.51
C LEU A 186 41.47 -15.59 34.91
N GLU A 187 40.53 -16.46 34.55
CA GLU A 187 40.65 -17.91 34.74
C GLU A 187 41.85 -18.47 33.97
N MET A 188 42.02 -18.09 32.70
CA MET A 188 43.20 -18.45 31.91
C MET A 188 44.51 -17.90 32.50
N GLN A 189 44.49 -16.71 33.11
CA GLN A 189 45.66 -16.14 33.78
C GLN A 189 45.98 -16.85 35.10
N ALA A 190 44.97 -17.32 35.84
CA ALA A 190 45.12 -18.12 37.04
C ALA A 190 45.70 -19.52 36.73
N ASP A 191 45.38 -20.08 35.56
CA ASP A 191 45.94 -21.34 35.06
C ASP A 191 47.35 -21.20 34.44
N ALA A 192 47.81 -19.97 34.19
CA ALA A 192 49.14 -19.68 33.66
C ALA A 192 50.30 -20.24 34.53
N PRO A 193 50.31 -20.10 35.88
CA PRO A 193 51.33 -20.73 36.72
C PRO A 193 51.31 -22.26 36.65
N MET A 194 50.14 -22.91 36.61
CA MET A 194 50.05 -24.36 36.41
C MET A 194 50.65 -24.78 35.06
N TRP A 195 50.43 -24.00 34.00
CA TRP A 195 51.07 -24.23 32.71
C TRP A 195 52.59 -24.03 32.75
N GLN A 196 53.07 -23.03 33.48
CA GLN A 196 54.51 -22.80 33.66
C GLN A 196 55.16 -23.90 34.50
N GLU A 197 54.50 -24.41 35.53
CA GLU A 197 54.97 -25.55 36.33
C GLU A 197 54.93 -26.86 35.54
N ALA A 198 53.86 -27.11 34.77
CA ALA A 198 53.80 -28.26 33.86
C ALA A 198 54.89 -28.20 32.79
N LYS A 199 55.19 -27.01 32.27
CA LYS A 199 56.30 -26.80 31.32
C LYS A 199 57.66 -27.05 31.98
N LYS A 200 57.90 -26.49 33.17
CA LYS A 200 59.12 -26.78 33.96
C LYS A 200 59.25 -28.26 34.30
N LYS A 201 58.14 -28.95 34.59
CA LYS A 201 58.11 -30.39 34.87
C LYS A 201 58.44 -31.22 33.63
N ARG A 202 58.00 -30.81 32.44
CA ARG A 202 58.40 -31.40 31.15
C ARG A 202 59.88 -31.16 30.87
N GLU A 203 60.38 -29.94 31.04
CA GLU A 203 61.81 -29.61 30.86
C GLU A 203 62.70 -30.35 31.88
N ALA A 204 62.24 -30.53 33.12
CA ALA A 204 62.96 -31.32 34.13
C ALA A 204 62.93 -32.82 33.83
N ALA A 205 61.82 -33.36 33.33
CA ALA A 205 61.73 -34.75 32.88
C ALA A 205 62.61 -35.01 31.66
N GLU A 206 62.68 -34.05 30.73
CA GLU A 206 63.56 -34.09 29.57
C GLU A 206 65.04 -34.02 29.97
N LYS A 207 65.41 -33.12 30.88
CA LYS A 207 66.76 -33.07 31.47
C LYS A 207 67.12 -34.35 32.23
N LYS A 208 66.15 -34.99 32.90
CA LYS A 208 66.36 -36.27 33.61
C LYS A 208 66.55 -37.43 32.63
N ALA A 209 65.80 -37.45 31.52
CA ALA A 209 65.99 -38.40 30.42
C ALA A 209 67.31 -38.17 29.65
N GLU A 210 67.76 -36.92 29.53
CA GLU A 210 69.05 -36.58 28.93
C GLU A 210 70.23 -36.97 29.86
N ALA A 211 70.09 -36.81 31.17
CA ALA A 211 71.07 -37.28 32.16
C ALA A 211 71.15 -38.81 32.23
N GLU A 212 70.03 -39.52 32.05
CA GLU A 212 69.98 -40.98 31.96
C GLU A 212 70.60 -41.50 30.64
N ARG A 213 70.45 -40.74 29.54
CA ARG A 213 71.20 -40.97 28.29
C ARG A 213 72.70 -40.74 28.45
N LYS A 214 73.13 -39.75 29.24
CA LYS A 214 74.55 -39.48 29.53
C LYS A 214 75.20 -40.54 30.42
N ARG A 215 74.48 -41.07 31.43
CA ARG A 215 74.96 -42.21 32.24
C ARG A 215 75.13 -43.51 31.46
N LYS A 216 74.38 -43.72 30.38
CA LYS A 216 74.56 -44.87 29.45
C LYS A 216 75.72 -44.68 28.46
N ALA A 217 76.15 -43.44 28.21
CA ALA A 217 77.30 -43.15 27.36
C ALA A 217 78.65 -43.20 28.11
N GLU A 218 78.66 -42.89 29.42
CA GLU A 218 79.88 -42.91 30.26
C GLU A 218 80.43 -44.31 30.59
N LEU A 219 79.65 -45.38 30.38
CA LEU A 219 80.10 -46.77 30.61
C LEU A 219 80.77 -47.42 29.40
N GLU A 220 80.70 -46.81 28.20
CA GLU A 220 81.30 -47.35 26.97
C GLU A 220 82.63 -46.70 26.55
N GLU A 221 83.01 -45.54 27.12
CA GLU A 221 84.20 -44.79 26.67
C GLU A 221 85.41 -44.87 27.63
N SER A 222 85.47 -45.86 28.53
CA SER A 222 86.57 -46.04 29.50
C SER A 222 87.71 -46.99 29.06
N LYS A 223 87.67 -47.58 27.85
CA LYS A 223 88.63 -48.66 27.47
C LYS A 223 89.54 -48.45 26.27
N ARG A 224 89.45 -47.36 25.52
CA ARG A 224 90.45 -47.05 24.47
C ARG A 224 90.52 -45.56 24.27
N LYS A 225 91.45 -44.86 24.96
CA LYS A 225 91.96 -43.53 24.55
C LYS A 225 92.84 -42.74 25.56
N VAL A 226 93.41 -43.33 26.62
CA VAL A 226 94.17 -42.52 27.62
C VAL A 226 95.48 -41.91 27.10
N ARG A 227 96.07 -42.30 25.96
CA ARG A 227 97.38 -41.74 25.55
C ARG A 227 97.50 -41.11 24.17
N GLU A 228 96.43 -40.99 23.39
CA GLU A 228 96.48 -40.32 22.08
C GLU A 228 95.44 -39.18 21.93
N ILE A 229 94.62 -38.93 22.95
CA ILE A 229 93.59 -37.88 22.95
C ILE A 229 94.18 -36.47 23.13
N GLN A 230 95.24 -36.28 23.91
CA GLN A 230 95.56 -34.95 24.45
C GLN A 230 96.01 -33.93 23.39
N GLU A 231 96.54 -34.35 22.24
CA GLU A 231 96.88 -33.42 21.14
C GLU A 231 95.79 -33.30 20.05
N ALA A 232 94.90 -34.28 19.91
CA ALA A 232 93.72 -34.18 19.03
C ALA A 232 92.55 -33.43 19.69
N GLU A 233 92.47 -33.42 21.03
CA GLU A 233 91.38 -32.78 21.79
C GLU A 233 91.39 -31.26 21.72
N ALA A 234 92.57 -30.63 21.59
CA ALA A 234 92.67 -29.16 21.50
C ALA A 234 92.17 -28.62 20.14
N ARG A 235 92.35 -29.38 19.04
CA ARG A 235 91.75 -29.08 17.73
C ARG A 235 90.27 -29.47 17.67
N ARG A 236 89.87 -30.56 18.35
CA ARG A 236 88.47 -31.00 18.42
C ARG A 236 87.59 -30.11 19.30
N LYS A 237 88.09 -29.60 20.44
CA LYS A 237 87.36 -28.66 21.32
C LYS A 237 87.10 -27.31 20.66
N LYS A 238 88.07 -26.75 19.93
CA LYS A 238 87.85 -25.52 19.14
C LYS A 238 86.88 -25.74 17.97
N ALA A 239 86.90 -26.91 17.34
CA ALA A 239 85.92 -27.28 16.30
C ALA A 239 84.53 -27.58 16.88
N GLU A 240 84.44 -28.14 18.09
CA GLU A 240 83.19 -28.49 18.77
C GLU A 240 82.52 -27.26 19.41
N GLU A 241 83.28 -26.31 19.95
CA GLU A 241 82.75 -25.00 20.38
C GLU A 241 82.28 -24.17 19.18
N ALA A 242 83.02 -24.20 18.06
CA ALA A 242 82.58 -23.59 16.81
C ALA A 242 81.32 -24.27 16.23
N ALA A 243 81.21 -25.60 16.36
CA ALA A 243 80.02 -26.35 15.95
C ALA A 243 78.81 -26.08 16.86
N LYS A 244 79.00 -26.03 18.18
CA LYS A 244 77.94 -25.69 19.15
C LYS A 244 77.46 -24.25 18.99
N LYS A 245 78.38 -23.30 18.72
CA LYS A 245 78.03 -21.92 18.41
C LYS A 245 77.22 -21.80 17.12
N LYS A 246 77.62 -22.52 16.06
CA LYS A 246 76.85 -22.59 14.80
C LYS A 246 75.50 -23.29 14.95
N GLU A 247 75.40 -24.31 15.79
CA GLU A 247 74.15 -25.01 16.07
C GLU A 247 73.19 -24.16 16.91
N GLN A 248 73.71 -23.43 17.89
CA GLN A 248 72.93 -22.50 18.71
C GLN A 248 72.45 -21.30 17.87
N GLU A 249 73.29 -20.76 16.99
CA GLU A 249 72.93 -19.71 16.03
C GLU A 249 71.87 -20.22 15.02
N ARG A 250 71.97 -21.48 14.57
CA ARG A 250 70.97 -22.10 13.70
C ARG A 250 69.63 -22.31 14.41
N LYS A 251 69.63 -22.78 15.66
CA LYS A 251 68.41 -22.92 16.47
C LYS A 251 67.77 -21.57 16.79
N GLU A 252 68.57 -20.54 17.07
CA GLU A 252 68.05 -19.18 17.29
C GLU A 252 67.48 -18.57 16.00
N ARG A 253 68.13 -18.83 14.85
CA ARG A 253 67.61 -18.43 13.54
C ARG A 253 66.30 -19.16 13.20
N GLU A 254 66.22 -20.46 13.43
CA GLU A 254 65.01 -21.27 13.22
C GLU A 254 63.86 -20.79 14.13
N GLN A 255 64.13 -20.46 15.41
CA GLN A 255 63.12 -19.89 16.31
C GLN A 255 62.66 -18.49 15.88
N ARG A 256 63.57 -17.64 15.39
CA ARG A 256 63.22 -16.31 14.85
C ARG A 256 62.39 -16.44 13.56
N GLU A 257 62.73 -17.37 12.68
CA GLU A 257 61.96 -17.64 11.46
C GLU A 257 60.58 -18.25 11.77
N GLU A 258 60.48 -19.13 12.75
CA GLU A 258 59.19 -19.70 13.19
C GLU A 258 58.30 -18.64 13.87
N GLN A 259 58.88 -17.75 14.68
CA GLN A 259 58.15 -16.62 15.25
C GLN A 259 57.68 -15.63 14.18
N LYS A 260 58.49 -15.37 13.15
CA LYS A 260 58.06 -14.55 12.00
C LYS A 260 56.90 -15.21 11.25
N ARG A 261 56.98 -16.51 10.95
CA ARG A 261 55.90 -17.26 10.30
C ARG A 261 54.61 -17.26 11.12
N LYS A 262 54.69 -17.39 12.45
CA LYS A 262 53.52 -17.32 13.34
C LYS A 262 52.88 -15.92 13.33
N LYS A 263 53.69 -14.87 13.38
CA LYS A 263 53.20 -13.47 13.30
C LYS A 263 52.58 -13.16 11.94
N GLU A 264 53.18 -13.64 10.85
CA GLU A 264 52.63 -13.48 9.49
C GLU A 264 51.32 -14.25 9.32
N ALA A 265 51.24 -15.48 9.80
CA ALA A 265 50.00 -16.27 9.76
C ALA A 265 48.88 -15.65 10.61
N GLU A 266 49.20 -15.13 11.80
CA GLU A 266 48.20 -14.44 12.64
C GLU A 266 47.73 -13.12 12.01
N ALA A 267 48.65 -12.35 11.42
CA ALA A 267 48.31 -11.13 10.69
C ALA A 267 47.44 -11.43 9.47
N GLN A 268 47.71 -12.52 8.75
CA GLN A 268 46.91 -12.97 7.62
C GLN A 268 45.50 -13.38 8.04
N ARG A 269 45.37 -14.17 9.12
CA ARG A 269 44.05 -14.55 9.67
C ARG A 269 43.22 -13.35 10.12
N LYS A 270 43.84 -12.34 10.75
CA LYS A 270 43.15 -11.10 11.13
C LYS A 270 42.65 -10.32 9.91
N LYS A 271 43.46 -10.22 8.85
CA LYS A 271 43.05 -9.57 7.59
C LYS A 271 41.90 -10.30 6.91
N GLU A 272 41.92 -11.62 6.90
CA GLU A 272 40.85 -12.45 6.33
C GLU A 272 39.55 -12.34 7.14
N GLU A 273 39.64 -12.33 8.47
CA GLU A 273 38.47 -12.15 9.34
C GLU A 273 37.86 -10.75 9.20
N GLU A 274 38.68 -9.70 9.12
CA GLU A 274 38.22 -8.32 8.88
C GLU A 274 37.59 -8.18 7.48
N ALA A 275 38.21 -8.78 6.45
CA ALA A 275 37.64 -8.82 5.11
C ALA A 275 36.31 -9.59 5.06
N ALA A 276 36.19 -10.70 5.80
CA ALA A 276 34.95 -11.47 5.90
C ALA A 276 33.85 -10.68 6.61
N LYS A 277 34.15 -10.01 7.73
CA LYS A 277 33.20 -9.14 8.45
C LYS A 277 32.73 -7.98 7.58
N LYS A 278 33.65 -7.36 6.82
CA LYS A 278 33.30 -6.28 5.88
C LYS A 278 32.38 -6.76 4.77
N ARG A 279 32.63 -7.94 4.19
CA ARG A 279 31.75 -8.56 3.17
C ARG A 279 30.37 -8.89 3.72
N GLU A 280 30.29 -9.38 4.96
CA GLU A 280 29.00 -9.67 5.59
C GLU A 280 28.18 -8.40 5.87
N GLN A 281 28.83 -7.34 6.36
CA GLN A 281 28.19 -6.04 6.54
C GLN A 281 27.69 -5.45 5.21
N GLU A 282 28.50 -5.51 4.16
CA GLU A 282 28.10 -5.05 2.83
C GLU A 282 26.91 -5.86 2.28
N ARG A 283 26.87 -7.18 2.51
CA ARG A 283 25.73 -8.02 2.12
C ARG A 283 24.46 -7.62 2.87
N LYS A 284 24.54 -7.41 4.19
CA LYS A 284 23.39 -6.98 5.01
C LYS A 284 22.89 -5.60 4.58
N GLU A 285 23.79 -4.65 4.35
CA GLU A 285 23.41 -3.30 3.89
C GLU A 285 22.74 -3.35 2.51
N ARG A 286 23.22 -4.22 1.61
CA ARG A 286 22.61 -4.43 0.29
C ARG A 286 21.21 -5.04 0.41
N GLU A 287 21.04 -6.10 1.22
CA GLU A 287 19.74 -6.71 1.47
C GLU A 287 18.75 -5.72 2.08
N GLU A 288 19.17 -4.92 3.06
CA GLU A 288 18.34 -3.87 3.67
C GLU A 288 17.95 -2.78 2.66
N ARG A 289 18.87 -2.40 1.77
CA ARG A 289 18.60 -1.42 0.71
C ARG A 289 17.60 -1.97 -0.31
N GLU A 290 17.79 -3.20 -0.76
CA GLU A 290 16.86 -3.88 -1.68
C GLU A 290 15.47 -4.05 -1.03
N ASP A 291 15.41 -4.36 0.27
CA ASP A 291 14.15 -4.40 1.02
C ASP A 291 13.47 -3.05 1.16
N GLN A 292 14.23 -1.99 1.44
CA GLN A 292 13.70 -0.64 1.50
C GLN A 292 13.19 -0.18 0.12
N GLU A 293 13.90 -0.48 -0.95
CA GLU A 293 13.48 -0.19 -2.32
C GLU A 293 12.21 -0.96 -2.69
N ARG A 294 12.12 -2.26 -2.35
CA ARG A 294 10.90 -3.06 -2.53
C ARG A 294 9.70 -2.46 -1.78
N LYS A 295 9.89 -2.07 -0.52
CA LYS A 295 8.84 -1.45 0.30
C LYS A 295 8.42 -0.08 -0.25
N GLN A 296 9.36 0.74 -0.71
CA GLN A 296 9.07 2.04 -1.30
C GLN A 296 8.32 1.90 -2.62
N GLU A 297 8.70 0.94 -3.46
CA GLU A 297 8.03 0.65 -4.72
C GLU A 297 6.60 0.13 -4.50
N GLN A 298 6.41 -0.81 -3.56
CA GLN A 298 5.08 -1.28 -3.16
C GLN A 298 4.20 -0.14 -2.64
N ALA A 299 4.74 0.70 -1.74
CA ALA A 299 4.02 1.85 -1.22
C ALA A 299 3.69 2.89 -2.31
N ARG A 300 4.53 3.03 -3.34
CA ARG A 300 4.26 3.89 -4.50
C ARG A 300 3.12 3.33 -5.33
N ARG A 301 3.21 2.04 -5.71
CA ARG A 301 2.16 1.34 -6.48
C ARG A 301 0.82 1.36 -5.75
N GLU A 302 0.81 1.11 -4.45
CA GLU A 302 -0.40 1.17 -3.63
C GLU A 302 -1.02 2.58 -3.64
N ARG A 303 -0.21 3.64 -3.51
CA ARG A 303 -0.71 5.02 -3.58
C ARG A 303 -1.31 5.35 -4.94
N GLU A 304 -0.62 4.98 -6.02
CA GLU A 304 -1.09 5.19 -7.38
C GLU A 304 -2.39 4.43 -7.64
N TRP A 305 -2.48 3.17 -7.19
CA TRP A 305 -3.69 2.36 -7.27
C TRP A 305 -4.84 2.96 -6.46
N ARG A 306 -4.61 3.43 -5.23
CA ARG A 306 -5.65 4.08 -4.41
C ARG A 306 -6.19 5.33 -5.08
N GLU A 307 -5.30 6.17 -5.62
CA GLU A 307 -5.70 7.38 -6.36
C GLU A 307 -6.51 7.03 -7.61
N ALA A 308 -6.06 6.04 -8.39
CA ALA A 308 -6.78 5.53 -9.55
C ALA A 308 -8.16 4.98 -9.19
N THR A 309 -8.26 4.19 -8.11
CA THR A 309 -9.50 3.61 -7.61
C THR A 309 -10.50 4.69 -7.18
N ILE A 310 -10.03 5.70 -6.43
CA ILE A 310 -10.88 6.83 -6.01
C ILE A 310 -11.39 7.60 -7.23
N LYS A 311 -10.50 7.90 -8.18
CA LYS A 311 -10.85 8.60 -9.42
C LYS A 311 -11.88 7.83 -10.23
N GLU A 312 -11.70 6.52 -10.35
CA GLU A 312 -12.60 5.65 -11.11
C GLU A 312 -13.95 5.51 -10.41
N ARG A 313 -13.99 5.24 -9.11
CA ARG A 313 -15.25 5.26 -8.34
C ARG A 313 -15.97 6.60 -8.45
N ALA A 314 -15.26 7.72 -8.42
CA ALA A 314 -15.87 9.04 -8.62
C ALA A 314 -16.41 9.24 -10.04
N ARG A 315 -15.75 8.70 -11.08
CA ARG A 315 -16.27 8.69 -12.46
C ARG A 315 -17.56 7.89 -12.55
N LEU A 316 -17.56 6.68 -12.00
CA LEU A 316 -18.70 5.75 -12.03
C LEU A 316 -19.88 6.28 -11.21
N LYS A 317 -19.64 6.85 -10.03
CA LYS A 317 -20.68 7.51 -9.22
C LYS A 317 -21.29 8.70 -9.96
N ARG A 318 -20.48 9.58 -10.56
CA ARG A 318 -21.00 10.72 -11.34
C ARG A 318 -21.86 10.24 -12.50
N ARG A 319 -21.42 9.21 -13.22
CA ARG A 319 -22.24 8.59 -14.26
C ARG A 319 -23.55 8.04 -13.70
N ALA A 320 -23.49 7.29 -12.60
CA ALA A 320 -24.67 6.68 -12.01
C ALA A 320 -25.71 7.73 -11.60
N HIS A 321 -25.27 8.83 -10.98
CA HIS A 321 -26.15 9.95 -10.66
C HIS A 321 -26.72 10.61 -11.93
N SER A 322 -25.89 10.80 -12.97
CA SER A 322 -26.32 11.45 -14.21
C SER A 322 -27.30 10.61 -15.03
N LEU A 323 -27.13 9.29 -15.09
CA LEU A 323 -27.97 8.41 -15.90
C LEU A 323 -29.20 7.92 -15.12
N TRP A 324 -29.03 7.60 -13.83
CA TRP A 324 -30.03 6.88 -13.05
C TRP A 324 -30.57 7.67 -11.84
N GLY A 325 -29.86 8.67 -11.33
CA GLY A 325 -30.23 9.36 -10.08
C GLY A 325 -31.43 10.33 -10.14
N LEU A 326 -31.91 10.70 -11.33
CA LEU A 326 -32.97 11.71 -11.50
C LEU A 326 -34.39 11.15 -11.58
N ARG A 327 -34.56 9.84 -11.81
CA ARG A 327 -35.89 9.22 -11.88
C ARG A 327 -35.94 7.97 -11.05
N GLU A 328 -37.15 7.55 -10.73
CA GLU A 328 -37.43 6.30 -10.00
C GLU A 328 -36.72 5.12 -10.66
N TRP A 329 -36.18 4.25 -9.82
CA TRP A 329 -35.50 3.03 -10.25
C TRP A 329 -36.56 2.00 -10.66
N SER A 330 -36.48 1.51 -11.90
CA SER A 330 -37.44 0.57 -12.47
C SER A 330 -36.74 -0.64 -13.11
N ASN A 331 -37.51 -1.70 -13.35
CA ASN A 331 -37.04 -2.93 -13.98
C ASN A 331 -36.40 -2.67 -15.36
N THR A 332 -37.05 -1.89 -16.22
CA THR A 332 -36.52 -1.50 -17.54
C THR A 332 -35.17 -0.76 -17.40
N ARG A 333 -35.01 0.08 -16.37
CA ARG A 333 -33.75 0.78 -16.10
C ARG A 333 -32.63 -0.15 -15.61
N ALA A 334 -32.98 -1.21 -14.88
CA ALA A 334 -32.02 -2.24 -14.52
C ALA A 334 -31.45 -2.93 -15.77
N LEU A 335 -32.30 -3.24 -16.76
CA LEU A 335 -31.88 -3.78 -18.06
C LEU A 335 -30.96 -2.81 -18.83
N GLU A 336 -31.38 -1.55 -18.98
CA GLU A 336 -30.59 -0.51 -19.66
C GLU A 336 -29.21 -0.34 -19.00
N ARG A 337 -29.17 -0.35 -17.66
CA ARG A 337 -27.92 -0.29 -16.91
C ARG A 337 -27.01 -1.46 -17.25
N VAL A 338 -27.52 -2.69 -17.17
CA VAL A 338 -26.71 -3.89 -17.41
C VAL A 338 -26.17 -3.89 -18.83
N GLN A 339 -26.99 -3.56 -19.83
CA GLN A 339 -26.55 -3.44 -21.22
C GLN A 339 -25.43 -2.39 -21.38
N THR A 340 -25.62 -1.19 -20.81
CA THR A 340 -24.62 -0.11 -20.85
C THR A 340 -23.30 -0.55 -20.20
N LEU A 341 -23.37 -1.20 -19.04
CA LEU A 341 -22.19 -1.68 -18.32
C LEU A 341 -21.51 -2.85 -19.02
N MET A 342 -22.25 -3.73 -19.71
CA MET A 342 -21.66 -4.84 -20.46
C MET A 342 -20.72 -4.36 -21.55
N ASP A 343 -21.14 -3.35 -22.32
CA ASP A 343 -20.33 -2.82 -23.42
C ASP A 343 -19.07 -2.10 -22.88
N GLU A 344 -19.23 -1.30 -21.83
CA GLU A 344 -18.07 -0.66 -21.18
C GLU A 344 -17.12 -1.68 -20.55
N PHE A 345 -17.65 -2.66 -19.83
CA PHE A 345 -16.85 -3.68 -19.16
C PHE A 345 -16.07 -4.53 -20.16
N GLU A 346 -16.64 -4.82 -21.32
CA GLU A 346 -15.98 -5.57 -22.40
C GLU A 346 -14.87 -4.76 -23.09
N THR A 347 -15.09 -3.46 -23.28
CA THR A 347 -14.13 -2.57 -23.95
C THR A 347 -13.01 -2.06 -23.03
N THR A 348 -13.23 -2.05 -21.71
CA THR A 348 -12.28 -1.53 -20.73
C THR A 348 -11.02 -2.41 -20.61
N LYS A 349 -9.83 -1.79 -20.65
CA LYS A 349 -8.55 -2.48 -20.38
C LYS A 349 -8.15 -2.24 -18.92
N PHE A 350 -8.48 -3.18 -18.05
CA PHE A 350 -8.15 -3.10 -16.63
C PHE A 350 -6.63 -3.08 -16.41
N SER A 351 -6.16 -2.16 -15.57
CA SER A 351 -4.76 -2.01 -15.19
C SER A 351 -4.65 -1.34 -13.82
N GLU A 352 -3.44 -1.19 -13.25
CA GLU A 352 -3.26 -0.49 -11.97
C GLU A 352 -3.74 0.98 -12.00
N SER A 353 -3.68 1.63 -13.17
CA SER A 353 -4.16 3.01 -13.37
C SER A 353 -5.65 3.10 -13.70
N GLN A 354 -6.27 1.97 -14.04
CA GLN A 354 -7.72 1.83 -14.25
C GLN A 354 -8.18 0.50 -13.63
N PRO A 355 -8.22 0.41 -12.30
CA PRO A 355 -8.50 -0.83 -11.60
C PRO A 355 -9.97 -1.22 -11.76
N ALA A 356 -10.24 -2.52 -11.75
CA ALA A 356 -11.59 -3.02 -11.64
C ALA A 356 -12.20 -2.57 -10.30
N THR A 357 -13.43 -2.06 -10.36
CA THR A 357 -14.20 -1.64 -9.19
C THR A 357 -15.51 -2.41 -9.16
N PHE A 358 -16.19 -2.44 -8.02
CA PHE A 358 -17.47 -3.14 -7.91
C PHE A 358 -18.51 -2.57 -8.89
N GLU A 359 -18.47 -1.25 -9.11
CA GLU A 359 -19.49 -0.50 -9.84
C GLU A 359 -19.39 -0.62 -11.37
N ILE A 360 -18.24 -1.03 -11.92
CA ILE A 360 -18.06 -1.23 -13.38
C ILE A 360 -18.51 -2.62 -13.84
N ILE A 361 -18.64 -3.59 -12.93
CA ILE A 361 -19.05 -4.95 -13.28
C ILE A 361 -20.58 -4.94 -13.54
N PRO A 362 -21.06 -5.50 -14.66
CA PRO A 362 -22.47 -5.50 -15.04
C PRO A 362 -23.25 -6.56 -14.26
N TRP A 363 -23.40 -6.36 -12.95
CA TRP A 363 -24.17 -7.24 -12.08
C TRP A 363 -25.63 -7.34 -12.54
N PRO A 364 -26.12 -8.53 -12.96
CA PRO A 364 -27.47 -8.72 -13.48
C PRO A 364 -28.47 -8.88 -12.33
N VAL A 365 -28.75 -7.79 -11.63
CA VAL A 365 -29.70 -7.74 -10.49
C VAL A 365 -30.60 -6.51 -10.62
N LEU A 366 -31.79 -6.57 -10.00
CA LEU A 366 -32.79 -5.49 -10.04
C LEU A 366 -32.54 -4.36 -9.03
N THR A 367 -31.56 -4.49 -8.13
CA THR A 367 -31.28 -3.50 -7.09
C THR A 367 -30.76 -2.16 -7.67
N ASP A 368 -31.16 -1.05 -7.05
CA ASP A 368 -30.69 0.30 -7.41
C ASP A 368 -29.16 0.38 -7.34
N PRO A 369 -28.46 0.85 -8.40
CA PRO A 369 -27.00 1.01 -8.42
C PRO A 369 -26.43 1.87 -7.29
N LEU A 370 -27.21 2.81 -6.73
CA LEU A 370 -26.79 3.65 -5.61
C LEU A 370 -26.81 2.90 -4.27
N LEU A 371 -27.65 1.86 -4.16
CA LEU A 371 -27.79 1.01 -2.97
C LEU A 371 -27.14 -0.37 -3.14
N LEU A 372 -26.71 -0.71 -4.35
CA LEU A 372 -26.14 -1.99 -4.69
C LEU A 372 -24.83 -2.24 -3.90
N LYS A 373 -24.77 -3.39 -3.22
CA LYS A 373 -23.62 -3.90 -2.49
C LYS A 373 -23.35 -5.33 -2.94
N VAL A 374 -22.20 -5.88 -2.55
CA VAL A 374 -21.84 -7.26 -2.93
C VAL A 374 -22.80 -8.28 -2.32
N GLU A 375 -23.33 -8.02 -1.13
CA GLU A 375 -24.33 -8.86 -0.44
C GLU A 375 -25.62 -9.06 -1.25
N HIS A 376 -25.92 -8.14 -2.16
CA HIS A 376 -27.10 -8.25 -3.03
C HIS A 376 -26.83 -9.09 -4.29
N ILE A 377 -25.61 -9.60 -4.48
CA ILE A 377 -25.24 -10.47 -5.60
C ILE A 377 -25.42 -11.93 -5.17
N ASP A 378 -26.68 -12.33 -5.08
CA ASP A 378 -27.07 -13.70 -4.76
C ASP A 378 -27.70 -14.40 -5.97
N TRP A 379 -27.99 -15.69 -5.81
CA TRP A 379 -28.58 -16.49 -6.88
C TRP A 379 -29.98 -16.00 -7.26
N ALA A 380 -30.81 -15.67 -6.26
CA ALA A 380 -32.21 -15.30 -6.46
C ALA A 380 -32.33 -13.98 -7.23
N GLY A 381 -31.54 -12.96 -6.90
CA GLY A 381 -31.55 -11.67 -7.59
C GLY A 381 -31.12 -11.78 -9.05
N VAL A 382 -30.23 -12.72 -9.38
CA VAL A 382 -29.84 -13.02 -10.77
C VAL A 382 -30.99 -13.68 -11.54
N GLU A 383 -31.65 -14.68 -10.95
CA GLU A 383 -32.81 -15.33 -11.59
C GLU A 383 -33.98 -14.36 -11.78
N GLU A 384 -34.27 -13.52 -10.79
CA GLU A 384 -35.33 -12.51 -10.86
C GLU A 384 -35.07 -11.49 -11.98
N PHE A 385 -33.82 -11.02 -12.10
CA PHE A 385 -33.42 -10.15 -13.20
C PHE A 385 -33.68 -10.80 -14.57
N PHE A 386 -33.30 -12.07 -14.76
CA PHE A 386 -33.50 -12.75 -16.03
C PHE A 386 -34.94 -13.17 -16.29
N ALA A 387 -35.74 -13.43 -15.26
CA ALA A 387 -37.18 -13.65 -15.39
C ALA A 387 -37.85 -12.38 -15.94
N MET A 388 -37.51 -11.21 -15.38
CA MET A 388 -37.98 -9.93 -15.87
C MET A 388 -37.46 -9.63 -17.29
N ALA A 389 -36.17 -9.85 -17.55
CA ALA A 389 -35.55 -9.65 -18.87
C ALA A 389 -36.26 -10.44 -19.97
N ARG A 390 -36.76 -11.64 -19.65
CA ARG A 390 -37.49 -12.50 -20.60
C ARG A 390 -38.86 -11.95 -20.97
N VAL A 391 -39.50 -11.18 -20.09
CA VAL A 391 -40.80 -10.55 -20.35
C VAL A 391 -40.62 -9.28 -21.19
N GLU A 392 -39.58 -8.49 -20.91
CA GLU A 392 -39.33 -7.19 -21.57
C GLU A 392 -38.64 -7.32 -22.93
N LEU A 393 -37.79 -8.32 -23.14
CA LEU A 393 -37.00 -8.47 -24.38
C LEU A 393 -37.63 -9.47 -25.34
N THR A 394 -37.38 -9.28 -26.63
CA THR A 394 -37.69 -10.33 -27.61
C THR A 394 -36.85 -11.59 -27.36
N VAL A 395 -37.33 -12.75 -27.81
CA VAL A 395 -36.62 -14.02 -27.63
C VAL A 395 -35.18 -13.97 -28.18
N ALA A 396 -34.97 -13.28 -29.32
CA ALA A 396 -33.66 -13.13 -29.92
C ALA A 396 -32.72 -12.25 -29.08
N GLU A 397 -33.21 -11.12 -28.57
CA GLU A 397 -32.44 -10.20 -27.72
C GLU A 397 -32.11 -10.84 -26.37
N TYR A 398 -33.07 -11.54 -25.77
CA TYR A 398 -32.86 -12.29 -24.53
C TYR A 398 -31.75 -13.33 -24.70
N LYS A 399 -31.82 -14.18 -25.74
CA LYS A 399 -30.77 -15.17 -26.05
C LYS A 399 -29.39 -14.52 -26.18
N LYS A 400 -29.31 -13.41 -26.92
CA LYS A 400 -28.06 -12.67 -27.14
C LYS A 400 -27.50 -12.10 -25.82
N MET A 401 -28.35 -11.53 -24.97
CA MET A 401 -27.96 -10.99 -23.67
C MET A 401 -27.43 -12.10 -22.75
N VAL A 402 -28.17 -13.21 -22.61
CA VAL A 402 -27.80 -14.36 -21.78
C VAL A 402 -26.47 -14.95 -22.22
N GLU A 403 -26.28 -15.16 -23.53
CA GLU A 403 -25.02 -15.68 -24.06
C GLU A 403 -23.85 -14.72 -23.79
N LYS A 404 -24.05 -13.42 -23.98
CA LYS A 404 -23.01 -12.41 -23.76
C LYS A 404 -22.61 -12.33 -22.29
N LEU A 405 -23.57 -12.28 -21.37
CA LEU A 405 -23.32 -12.25 -19.92
C LEU A 405 -22.70 -13.57 -19.41
N HIS A 406 -23.17 -14.73 -19.88
CA HIS A 406 -22.60 -16.04 -19.51
C HIS A 406 -21.12 -16.12 -19.90
N LYS A 407 -20.76 -15.69 -21.12
CA LYS A 407 -19.35 -15.60 -21.54
C LYS A 407 -18.57 -14.59 -20.70
N MET A 408 -19.19 -13.48 -20.31
CA MET A 408 -18.55 -12.39 -19.56
C MET A 408 -18.20 -12.78 -18.12
N PHE A 409 -19.09 -13.53 -17.45
CA PHE A 409 -18.91 -14.02 -16.08
C PHE A 409 -18.24 -15.40 -16.02
N HIS A 410 -17.67 -15.90 -17.13
CA HIS A 410 -16.89 -17.13 -17.11
C HIS A 410 -15.60 -16.93 -16.30
N PRO A 411 -15.27 -17.80 -15.31
CA PRO A 411 -14.09 -17.62 -14.45
C PRO A 411 -12.79 -17.49 -15.26
N ASP A 412 -12.64 -18.31 -16.30
CA ASP A 412 -11.44 -18.27 -17.15
C ASP A 412 -11.33 -16.95 -17.93
N ARG A 413 -12.44 -16.31 -18.29
CA ARG A 413 -12.40 -15.01 -18.97
C ARG A 413 -11.93 -13.91 -18.03
N TRP A 414 -12.35 -13.94 -16.76
CA TRP A 414 -11.87 -13.00 -15.74
C TRP A 414 -10.38 -13.19 -15.46
N ARG A 415 -9.91 -14.44 -15.37
CA ARG A 415 -8.49 -14.76 -15.21
C ARG A 415 -7.66 -14.29 -16.41
N ALA A 416 -8.12 -14.58 -17.63
CA ALA A 416 -7.43 -14.18 -18.86
C ALA A 416 -7.32 -12.66 -19.02
N ARG A 417 -8.34 -11.91 -18.57
CA ARG A 417 -8.34 -10.44 -18.56
C ARG A 417 -7.67 -9.84 -17.33
N ALA A 418 -7.15 -10.67 -16.41
CA ALA A 418 -6.51 -10.25 -15.17
C ALA A 418 -7.34 -9.25 -14.33
N ILE A 419 -8.68 -9.33 -14.39
CA ILE A 419 -9.59 -8.32 -13.80
C ILE A 419 -9.33 -8.19 -12.30
N LEU A 420 -9.34 -9.31 -11.58
CA LEU A 420 -9.13 -9.37 -10.14
C LEU A 420 -7.69 -9.03 -9.72
N LYS A 421 -6.70 -9.22 -10.59
CA LYS A 421 -5.30 -8.82 -10.31
C LYS A 421 -5.11 -7.31 -10.25
N THR A 422 -6.06 -6.54 -10.78
CA THR A 422 -6.03 -5.07 -10.71
C THR A 422 -6.64 -4.52 -9.41
N VAL A 423 -7.24 -5.38 -8.58
CA VAL A 423 -7.78 -5.03 -7.28
C VAL A 423 -6.70 -5.29 -6.23
N PHE A 424 -6.17 -4.23 -5.63
CA PHE A 424 -5.07 -4.33 -4.66
C PHE A 424 -5.53 -4.83 -3.28
N ASP A 425 -6.80 -4.58 -2.94
CA ASP A 425 -7.43 -5.09 -1.72
C ASP A 425 -7.78 -6.58 -1.91
N GLU A 426 -7.04 -7.46 -1.25
CA GLU A 426 -7.21 -8.92 -1.34
C GLU A 426 -8.61 -9.36 -0.89
N PHE A 427 -9.17 -8.72 0.15
CA PHE A 427 -10.50 -9.06 0.66
C PHE A 427 -11.58 -8.69 -0.37
N LEU A 428 -11.49 -7.48 -0.93
CA LEU A 428 -12.40 -7.07 -2.00
C LEU A 428 -12.24 -7.95 -3.24
N SER A 429 -11.02 -8.31 -3.61
CA SER A 429 -10.74 -9.18 -4.76
C SER A 429 -11.42 -10.55 -4.62
N HIS A 430 -11.25 -11.18 -3.45
CA HIS A 430 -11.92 -12.44 -3.12
C HIS A 430 -13.45 -12.31 -3.16
N THR A 431 -13.98 -11.26 -2.53
CA THR A 431 -15.42 -10.98 -2.48
C THR A 431 -16.02 -10.77 -3.88
N LEU A 432 -15.28 -10.11 -4.80
CA LEU A 432 -15.68 -9.96 -6.20
C LEU A 432 -15.62 -11.29 -6.97
N GLU A 433 -14.64 -12.14 -6.69
CA GLU A 433 -14.51 -13.47 -7.29
C GLU A 433 -15.69 -14.36 -6.91
N GLU A 434 -16.05 -14.40 -5.63
CA GLU A 434 -17.20 -15.16 -5.13
C GLU A 434 -18.51 -14.69 -5.76
N ALA A 435 -18.76 -13.38 -5.77
CA ALA A 435 -19.95 -12.81 -6.41
C ALA A 435 -19.98 -13.12 -7.92
N GLY A 436 -18.84 -13.02 -8.61
CA GLY A 436 -18.71 -13.39 -10.01
C GLY A 436 -19.02 -14.87 -10.26
N ASN A 437 -18.56 -15.77 -9.39
CA ASN A 437 -18.84 -17.19 -9.46
C ASN A 437 -20.33 -17.49 -9.21
N THR A 438 -20.97 -16.83 -8.24
CA THR A 438 -22.41 -16.95 -8.00
C THR A 438 -23.21 -16.61 -9.26
N VAL A 439 -22.90 -15.47 -9.90
CA VAL A 439 -23.55 -15.07 -11.17
C VAL A 439 -23.29 -16.12 -12.26
N SER A 440 -22.04 -16.57 -12.42
CA SER A 440 -21.66 -17.57 -13.44
C SER A 440 -22.46 -18.87 -13.30
N GLN A 441 -22.59 -19.36 -12.06
CA GLN A 441 -23.32 -20.59 -11.75
C GLN A 441 -24.82 -20.41 -11.98
N ALA A 442 -25.43 -19.32 -11.50
CA ALA A 442 -26.84 -19.01 -11.72
C ALA A 442 -27.19 -18.85 -13.22
N MET A 443 -26.27 -18.30 -14.00
CA MET A 443 -26.44 -18.11 -15.44
C MET A 443 -26.35 -19.40 -16.26
N THR A 444 -25.63 -20.41 -15.78
CA THR A 444 -25.40 -21.67 -16.52
C THR A 444 -26.70 -22.38 -16.93
N PRO A 445 -27.68 -22.64 -16.02
CA PRO A 445 -28.95 -23.25 -16.41
C PRO A 445 -29.78 -22.34 -17.34
N LEU A 446 -29.79 -21.03 -17.11
CA LEU A 446 -30.50 -20.05 -17.94
C LEU A 446 -29.97 -20.05 -19.39
N TRP A 447 -28.66 -20.09 -19.56
CA TRP A 447 -28.01 -20.18 -20.87
C TRP A 447 -28.29 -21.50 -21.60
N ARG A 448 -28.38 -22.62 -20.87
CA ARG A 448 -28.78 -23.91 -21.47
C ARG A 448 -30.23 -23.84 -21.95
N ALA A 449 -31.14 -23.32 -21.13
CA ALA A 449 -32.55 -23.15 -21.48
C ALA A 449 -32.75 -22.16 -22.64
N SER A 450 -31.95 -21.10 -22.72
CA SER A 450 -32.05 -20.12 -23.81
C SER A 450 -31.69 -20.71 -25.17
N LYS A 451 -30.94 -21.81 -25.24
CA LYS A 451 -30.64 -22.49 -26.51
C LYS A 451 -31.81 -23.30 -27.05
N THR A 452 -32.78 -23.66 -26.20
CA THR A 452 -33.94 -24.46 -26.56
C THR A 452 -35.22 -23.64 -26.76
N LEU A 453 -35.24 -22.40 -26.25
CA LEU A 453 -36.16 -21.35 -26.74
C LEU A 453 -35.92 -21.13 -28.24
#